data_AF-A0A540MKB2-F1
#
_entry.id   AF-A0A540MKB2-F1
#
_cell.length_a   1.000
_cell.length_b   1.000
_cell.length_c   1.000
_cell.angle_alpha   90.00
_cell.angle_beta   90.00
_cell.angle_gamma   90.00
#
_symmetry.space_group_name_H-M   'P 1'
#
loop_
_entity.id
_entity.type
_entity.pdbx_description
1 polymer ?
#
loop_
_entity_poly.entity_id
_entity_poly.type
_entity_poly.pdbx_seq_one_letter_code
_entity_poly.pdbx_strand_id
1 'polypeptide(L)'
;MEDAPNRDVIDLIFLEVMENVVVLMLDPYGNYVVQKLVEVCTEEQRTRMLSKLILESHTSLVCIALDTRGTRTVQKLLQYVTNQEQVSLIMGALSPAAAVLSKNNNGQHVIEQCLENFSEEDNRGLLLVVAIHCSTIGKDKSGCCVLQKCIEHSSGENRERLVAAIIAQATVLAVDRYGNYVVQHLLGLRIPQITQNLLRQLQGSYISISLNKFGSCVVEKCLSESSEEQSSQIIFELVTNPNVSMLLVHQYGNFVIQTALEVSKGIYHQALLNLVNLYSDFLRGNSYGRKVLARLDRCLRHI
;
A
#
# COMPACT_ATOMS: atom_id res chain seq x y z
N MET A 1 -9.35 40.50 23.83
CA MET A 1 -9.89 39.36 24.61
C MET A 1 -11.06 38.86 23.81
N GLU A 2 -10.91 37.75 23.09
CA GLU A 2 -12.08 37.08 22.54
C GLU A 2 -12.86 36.50 23.73
N ASP A 3 -14.10 36.93 23.90
CA ASP A 3 -14.99 36.35 24.90
C ASP A 3 -15.09 34.84 24.64
N ALA A 4 -14.79 34.04 25.67
CA ALA A 4 -14.96 32.60 25.59
C ALA A 4 -16.42 32.29 25.19
N PRO A 5 -16.65 31.40 24.22
CA PRO A 5 -18.00 31.16 23.71
C PRO A 5 -18.92 30.66 24.83
N ASN A 6 -20.13 31.24 24.90
CA ASN A 6 -21.09 30.94 25.96
C ASN A 6 -21.47 29.46 25.94
N ARG A 7 -21.18 28.76 27.04
CA ARG A 7 -21.38 27.31 27.18
C ARG A 7 -22.84 26.90 27.00
N ASP A 8 -23.78 27.66 27.56
CA ASP A 8 -25.21 27.39 27.46
C ASP A 8 -25.69 27.45 25.99
N VAL A 9 -25.14 28.39 25.23
CA VAL A 9 -25.44 28.53 23.79
C VAL A 9 -24.88 27.35 23.00
N ILE A 10 -23.66 26.89 23.30
CA ILE A 10 -23.07 25.70 22.67
C ILE A 10 -23.93 24.46 22.95
N ASP A 11 -24.40 24.29 24.19
CA ASP A 11 -25.18 23.13 24.58
C ASP A 11 -26.56 23.12 23.90
N LEU A 12 -27.20 24.28 23.72
CA LEU A 12 -28.43 24.41 22.92
C LEU A 12 -28.19 24.08 21.44
N ILE A 13 -27.12 24.61 20.84
CA ILE A 13 -26.75 24.31 19.45
C ILE A 13 -26.46 22.82 19.29
N PHE A 14 -25.77 22.21 20.26
CA PHE A 14 -25.45 20.79 20.23
C PHE A 14 -26.73 19.94 20.20
N LEU A 15 -27.70 20.22 21.07
CA LEU A 15 -28.96 19.48 21.10
C LEU A 15 -29.71 19.56 19.75
N GLU A 16 -29.80 20.75 19.15
CA GLU A 16 -30.48 20.95 17.87
C GLU A 16 -29.76 20.25 16.71
N VAL A 17 -28.42 20.35 16.66
CA VAL A 17 -27.59 19.69 15.63
C VAL A 17 -27.69 18.18 15.74
N MET A 18 -27.76 17.63 16.96
CA MET A 18 -27.77 16.19 17.22
C MET A 18 -29.01 15.46 16.67
N GLU A 19 -30.14 16.14 16.51
CA GLU A 19 -31.34 15.57 15.88
C GLU A 19 -31.14 15.25 14.39
N ASN A 20 -30.24 15.97 13.71
CA ASN A 20 -30.00 15.86 12.27
C ASN A 20 -28.52 15.70 11.91
N VAL A 21 -27.70 15.22 12.86
CA VAL A 21 -26.23 15.27 12.73
C VAL A 21 -25.71 14.56 11.49
N VAL A 22 -26.27 13.40 11.12
CA VAL A 22 -25.88 12.65 9.91
C VAL A 22 -26.14 13.48 8.64
N VAL A 23 -27.32 14.09 8.56
CA VAL A 23 -27.71 14.93 7.40
C VAL A 23 -26.79 16.14 7.30
N LEU A 24 -26.52 16.79 8.44
CA LEU A 24 -25.64 17.96 8.49
C LEU A 24 -24.19 17.62 8.12
N MET A 25 -23.67 16.47 8.54
CA MET A 25 -22.32 16.02 8.16
C MET A 25 -22.17 15.82 6.64
N LEU A 26 -23.26 15.49 5.95
CA LEU A 26 -23.31 15.30 4.49
C LEU A 26 -23.72 16.57 3.73
N ASP A 27 -24.10 17.65 4.42
CA ASP A 27 -24.57 18.88 3.80
C ASP A 27 -23.38 19.78 3.33
N PRO A 28 -23.47 20.48 2.18
CA PRO A 28 -22.41 21.39 1.71
C PRO A 28 -21.96 22.47 2.69
N TYR A 29 -22.84 22.91 3.61
CA TYR A 29 -22.54 23.94 4.61
C TYR A 29 -22.63 23.40 6.05
N GLY A 30 -23.59 22.51 6.31
CA GLY A 30 -23.79 21.87 7.61
C GLY A 30 -22.54 21.13 8.10
N ASN A 31 -21.73 20.58 7.19
CA ASN A 31 -20.51 19.87 7.57
C ASN A 31 -19.51 20.78 8.32
N TYR A 32 -19.47 22.08 7.99
CA TYR A 32 -18.61 23.05 8.67
C TYR A 32 -19.14 23.39 10.07
N VAL A 33 -20.46 23.42 10.24
CA VAL A 33 -21.09 23.62 11.56
C VAL A 33 -20.74 22.45 12.48
N VAL A 34 -20.89 21.21 12.01
CA VAL A 34 -20.55 20.02 12.80
C VAL A 34 -19.05 19.98 13.10
N GLN A 35 -18.18 20.29 12.12
CA GLN A 35 -16.74 20.39 12.37
C GLN A 35 -16.40 21.40 13.46
N LYS A 36 -17.01 22.60 13.43
CA LYS A 36 -16.75 23.62 14.45
C LYS A 36 -17.31 23.22 15.81
N LEU A 37 -18.47 22.55 15.82
CA LEU A 37 -19.08 22.03 17.03
C LEU A 37 -18.19 20.98 17.71
N VAL A 38 -17.59 20.06 16.95
CA VAL A 38 -16.64 19.06 17.47
C VAL A 38 -15.47 19.70 18.22
N GLU A 39 -14.96 20.85 17.76
CA GLU A 39 -13.85 21.58 18.40
C GLU A 39 -14.20 22.13 19.79
N VAL A 40 -15.48 22.42 20.04
CA VAL A 40 -15.97 23.03 21.29
C VAL A 40 -16.80 22.08 22.16
N CYS A 41 -17.12 20.90 21.64
CA CYS A 41 -17.82 19.85 22.40
C CYS A 41 -17.01 19.41 23.61
N THR A 42 -17.69 19.07 24.70
CA THR A 42 -17.07 18.30 25.80
C THR A 42 -16.80 16.87 25.35
N GLU A 43 -15.99 16.16 26.11
CA GLU A 43 -15.79 14.72 25.91
C GLU A 43 -17.12 13.95 25.92
N GLU A 44 -18.01 14.23 26.88
CA GLU A 44 -19.33 13.60 26.98
C GLU A 44 -20.19 13.86 25.74
N GLN A 45 -20.19 15.09 25.23
CA GLN A 45 -20.90 15.44 24.00
C GLN A 45 -20.32 14.73 22.77
N ARG A 46 -18.99 14.61 22.67
CA ARG A 46 -18.36 13.85 21.58
C ARG A 46 -18.71 12.37 21.66
N THR A 47 -18.69 11.77 22.85
CA THR A 47 -19.14 10.39 23.05
C THR A 47 -20.60 10.24 22.63
N ARG A 48 -21.49 11.14 23.06
CA ARG A 48 -22.91 11.10 22.68
C ARG A 48 -23.13 11.29 21.17
N MET A 49 -22.32 12.14 20.52
CA MET A 49 -22.30 12.29 19.06
C MET A 49 -21.91 10.97 18.38
N LEU A 50 -20.81 10.35 18.80
CA LEU A 50 -20.35 9.06 18.29
C LEU A 50 -21.40 7.97 18.47
N SER A 51 -21.99 7.86 19.66
CA SER A 51 -23.05 6.90 19.94
C SER A 51 -24.24 7.09 19.00
N LYS A 52 -24.70 8.33 18.77
CA LYS A 52 -25.77 8.62 17.81
C LYS A 52 -25.40 8.18 16.40
N LEU A 53 -24.20 8.54 15.91
CA LEU A 53 -23.71 8.18 14.59
C LEU A 53 -23.61 6.66 14.37
N ILE A 54 -23.42 5.88 15.43
CA ILE A 54 -23.27 4.42 15.34
C ILE A 54 -24.61 3.70 15.60
N LEU A 55 -25.45 4.22 16.50
CA LEU A 55 -26.71 3.60 16.90
C LEU A 55 -27.88 3.89 15.93
N GLU A 56 -27.88 5.02 15.23
CA GLU A 56 -28.92 5.29 14.22
C GLU A 56 -28.83 4.32 13.04
N SER A 57 -27.61 3.98 12.64
CA SER A 57 -27.33 2.91 11.69
C SER A 57 -25.90 2.46 11.85
N HIS A 58 -25.69 1.15 11.89
CA HIS A 58 -24.38 0.53 11.97
C HIS A 58 -23.42 0.94 10.83
N THR A 59 -23.93 1.53 9.75
CA THR A 59 -23.13 1.99 8.61
C THR A 59 -23.01 3.50 8.48
N SER A 60 -23.70 4.30 9.31
CA SER A 60 -23.74 5.76 9.14
C SER A 60 -22.35 6.39 9.17
N LEU A 61 -21.50 6.05 10.15
CA LEU A 61 -20.13 6.57 10.22
C LEU A 61 -19.31 6.22 8.96
N VAL A 62 -19.48 5.01 8.43
CA VAL A 62 -18.81 4.55 7.20
C VAL A 62 -19.30 5.33 5.98
N CYS A 63 -20.62 5.51 5.84
CA CYS A 63 -21.20 6.29 4.75
C CYS A 63 -20.69 7.74 4.75
N ILE A 64 -20.60 8.35 5.94
CA ILE A 64 -20.08 9.71 6.09
C ILE A 64 -18.59 9.77 5.74
N ALA A 65 -17.79 8.80 6.17
CA ALA A 65 -16.37 8.71 5.83
C ALA A 65 -16.10 8.57 4.33
N LEU A 66 -17.03 7.96 3.58
CA LEU A 66 -16.95 7.78 2.13
C LEU A 66 -17.43 9.02 1.34
N ASP A 67 -18.16 9.94 1.96
CA ASP A 67 -18.65 11.18 1.34
C ASP A 67 -17.56 12.27 1.29
N THR A 68 -17.58 13.07 0.22
CA THR A 68 -16.59 14.12 -0.06
C THR A 68 -16.58 15.23 0.99
N ARG A 69 -17.72 15.51 1.64
CA ARG A 69 -17.85 16.50 2.72
C ARG A 69 -17.76 15.81 4.07
N GLY A 70 -18.50 14.70 4.22
CA GLY A 70 -18.58 13.93 5.46
C GLY A 70 -17.22 13.49 6.00
N THR A 71 -16.30 13.11 5.11
CA THR A 71 -14.94 12.70 5.50
C THR A 71 -14.19 13.77 6.30
N ARG A 72 -14.43 15.06 6.02
CA ARG A 72 -13.77 16.16 6.75
C ARG A 72 -14.25 16.21 8.18
N THR A 73 -15.54 15.98 8.41
CA THR A 73 -16.09 15.93 9.75
C THR A 73 -15.64 14.69 10.51
N VAL A 74 -15.53 13.53 9.84
CA VAL A 74 -14.97 12.32 10.48
C VAL A 74 -13.51 12.53 10.86
N GLN A 75 -12.68 13.09 9.97
CA GLN A 75 -11.28 13.42 10.28
C GLN A 75 -11.19 14.42 11.44
N LYS A 76 -12.04 15.46 11.46
CA LYS A 76 -12.12 16.40 12.59
C LYS A 76 -12.52 15.69 13.88
N LEU A 77 -13.47 14.76 13.84
CA LEU A 77 -13.87 13.97 15.00
C LEU A 77 -12.72 13.13 15.55
N LEU A 78 -11.95 12.47 14.68
CA LEU A 78 -10.77 11.67 15.06
C LEU A 78 -9.71 12.50 15.79
N GLN A 79 -9.49 13.76 15.40
CA GLN A 79 -8.53 14.68 16.05
C GLN A 79 -8.88 15.03 17.50
N TYR A 80 -10.16 14.91 17.88
CA TYR A 80 -10.65 15.27 19.22
C TYR A 80 -11.09 14.05 20.03
N VAL A 81 -10.71 12.84 19.61
CA VAL A 81 -10.89 11.64 20.42
C VAL A 81 -9.97 11.72 21.64
N THR A 82 -10.55 11.62 22.84
CA THR A 82 -9.80 11.84 24.09
C THR A 82 -9.77 10.64 25.02
N ASN A 83 -10.63 9.63 24.80
CA ASN A 83 -10.73 8.47 25.69
C ASN A 83 -10.89 7.13 24.93
N GLN A 84 -10.64 6.03 25.64
CA GLN A 84 -10.66 4.68 25.07
C GLN A 84 -12.05 4.21 24.62
N GLU A 85 -13.12 4.71 25.25
CA GLU A 85 -14.50 4.39 24.85
C GLU A 85 -14.77 4.90 23.42
N GLN A 86 -14.40 6.15 23.15
CA GLN A 86 -14.54 6.77 21.83
C GLN A 86 -13.71 6.05 20.78
N VAL A 87 -12.45 5.70 21.08
CA VAL A 87 -11.61 4.89 20.18
C VAL A 87 -12.29 3.55 19.87
N SER A 88 -12.79 2.86 20.90
CA SER A 88 -13.44 1.56 20.75
C SER A 88 -14.70 1.63 19.90
N LEU A 89 -15.54 2.67 20.08
CA LEU A 89 -16.73 2.92 19.27
C LEU A 89 -16.36 3.16 17.80
N ILE A 90 -15.38 4.01 17.54
CA ILE A 90 -14.91 4.35 16.20
C ILE A 90 -14.33 3.12 15.51
N MET A 91 -13.40 2.43 16.16
CA MET A 91 -12.74 1.26 15.59
C MET A 91 -13.70 0.09 15.40
N GLY A 92 -14.70 -0.07 16.28
CA GLY A 92 -15.77 -1.05 16.10
C GLY A 92 -16.61 -0.80 14.85
N ALA A 93 -16.86 0.47 14.50
CA ALA A 93 -17.61 0.83 13.29
C ALA A 93 -16.76 0.82 12.01
N LEU A 94 -15.51 1.30 12.07
CA LEU A 94 -14.66 1.48 10.89
C LEU A 94 -13.91 0.20 10.49
N SER A 95 -13.47 -0.63 11.43
CA SER A 95 -12.64 -1.81 11.13
C SER A 95 -13.31 -2.80 10.15
N PRO A 96 -14.60 -3.17 10.31
CA PRO A 96 -15.26 -4.07 9.37
C PRO A 96 -15.34 -3.51 7.94
N ALA A 97 -15.35 -2.19 7.80
CA ALA A 97 -15.42 -1.48 6.52
C ALA A 97 -14.05 -1.09 5.96
N ALA A 98 -12.93 -1.46 6.62
CA ALA A 98 -11.59 -1.01 6.27
C ALA A 98 -11.24 -1.25 4.80
N ALA A 99 -11.67 -2.37 4.22
CA ALA A 99 -11.41 -2.68 2.82
C ALA A 99 -12.12 -1.72 1.84
N VAL A 100 -13.35 -1.30 2.14
CA VAL A 100 -14.10 -0.34 1.30
C VAL A 100 -13.52 1.07 1.49
N LEU A 101 -13.23 1.46 2.73
CA LEU A 101 -12.63 2.74 3.07
C LEU A 101 -11.25 2.91 2.39
N SER A 102 -10.42 1.87 2.41
CA SER A 102 -9.07 1.89 1.80
C SER A 102 -9.10 2.16 0.29
N LYS A 103 -10.15 1.72 -0.40
CA LYS A 103 -10.31 1.87 -1.87
C LYS A 103 -11.08 3.11 -2.27
N ASN A 104 -11.31 4.03 -1.33
CA ASN A 104 -12.09 5.24 -1.57
C ASN A 104 -11.19 6.48 -1.36
N ASN A 105 -11.33 7.48 -2.25
CA ASN A 105 -10.53 8.71 -2.22
C ASN A 105 -10.70 9.51 -0.93
N ASN A 106 -11.88 9.44 -0.29
CA ASN A 106 -12.19 10.09 0.98
C ASN A 106 -11.88 9.16 2.16
N GLY A 107 -12.29 7.89 2.05
CA GLY A 107 -12.12 6.88 3.10
C GLY A 107 -10.66 6.58 3.45
N GLN A 108 -9.74 6.67 2.49
CA GLN A 108 -8.32 6.45 2.72
C GLN A 108 -7.73 7.39 3.80
N HIS A 109 -8.21 8.63 3.87
CA HIS A 109 -7.73 9.62 4.83
C HIS A 109 -8.25 9.34 6.24
N VAL A 110 -9.42 8.71 6.35
CA VAL A 110 -9.98 8.25 7.63
C VAL A 110 -9.16 7.06 8.15
N ILE A 111 -8.80 6.12 7.27
CA ILE A 111 -7.91 5.00 7.64
C ILE A 111 -6.55 5.50 8.10
N GLU A 112 -5.94 6.42 7.36
CA GLU A 112 -4.66 7.04 7.73
C GLU A 112 -4.71 7.73 9.09
N GLN A 113 -5.75 8.52 9.37
CA GLN A 113 -5.92 9.15 10.69
C GLN A 113 -6.10 8.13 11.81
N CYS A 114 -6.72 6.97 11.57
CA CYS A 114 -6.78 5.91 12.58
C CYS A 114 -5.39 5.31 12.87
N LEU A 115 -4.60 5.08 11.82
CA LEU A 115 -3.24 4.54 11.94
C LEU A 115 -2.28 5.52 12.64
N GLU A 116 -2.44 6.82 12.42
CA GLU A 116 -1.57 7.86 13.00
C GLU A 116 -1.90 8.17 14.47
N ASN A 117 -3.18 8.11 14.85
CA ASN A 117 -3.63 8.63 16.14
C ASN A 117 -3.98 7.55 17.17
N PHE A 118 -4.21 6.30 16.76
CA PHE A 118 -4.62 5.22 17.68
C PHE A 118 -3.51 4.18 17.86
N SER A 119 -3.59 3.43 18.96
CA SER A 119 -2.58 2.44 19.29
C SER A 119 -2.59 1.23 18.34
N GLU A 120 -1.53 0.43 18.40
CA GLU A 120 -1.44 -0.85 17.67
C GLU A 120 -2.57 -1.82 18.03
N GLU A 121 -2.98 -1.85 19.30
CA GLU A 121 -4.07 -2.71 19.78
C GLU A 121 -5.42 -2.26 19.22
N ASP A 122 -5.66 -0.96 19.17
CA ASP A 122 -6.89 -0.38 18.60
C ASP A 122 -6.99 -0.65 17.09
N ASN A 123 -5.86 -0.57 16.38
CA ASN A 123 -5.76 -0.81 14.94
C ASN A 123 -5.76 -2.29 14.56
N ARG A 124 -5.68 -3.23 15.52
CA ARG A 124 -5.63 -4.67 15.27
C ARG A 124 -6.77 -5.17 14.38
N GLY A 125 -8.01 -4.74 14.66
CA GLY A 125 -9.18 -5.15 13.89
C GLY A 125 -9.15 -4.63 12.45
N LEU A 126 -8.76 -3.37 12.27
CA LEU A 126 -8.60 -2.72 10.97
C LEU A 126 -7.52 -3.43 10.14
N LEU A 127 -6.34 -3.66 10.71
CA LEU A 127 -5.22 -4.31 10.04
C LEU A 127 -5.54 -5.75 9.64
N LEU A 128 -6.31 -6.47 10.45
CA LEU A 128 -6.79 -7.81 10.12
C LEU A 128 -7.64 -7.81 8.85
N VAL A 129 -8.60 -6.89 8.74
CA VAL A 129 -9.46 -6.77 7.55
C VAL A 129 -8.64 -6.34 6.33
N VAL A 130 -7.70 -5.41 6.49
CA VAL A 130 -6.78 -5.01 5.42
C VAL A 130 -5.94 -6.20 4.93
N ALA A 131 -5.43 -7.04 5.85
CA ALA A 131 -4.68 -8.24 5.51
C ALA A 131 -5.52 -9.25 4.72
N ILE A 132 -6.76 -9.52 5.15
CA ILE A 132 -7.71 -10.42 4.46
C ILE A 132 -7.98 -9.96 3.02
N HIS A 133 -8.12 -8.65 2.82
CA HIS A 133 -8.47 -8.06 1.52
C HIS A 133 -7.28 -7.46 0.75
N CYS A 134 -6.04 -7.72 1.19
CA CYS A 134 -4.83 -7.04 0.71
C CYS A 134 -4.64 -7.12 -0.81
N SER A 135 -5.03 -8.24 -1.44
CA SER A 135 -4.96 -8.40 -2.90
C SER A 135 -5.88 -7.40 -3.63
N THR A 136 -7.11 -7.23 -3.16
CA THR A 136 -8.07 -6.30 -3.78
C THR A 136 -7.74 -4.85 -3.46
N ILE A 137 -7.22 -4.58 -2.27
CA ILE A 137 -6.80 -3.24 -1.83
C ILE A 137 -5.53 -2.82 -2.60
N GLY A 138 -4.53 -3.69 -2.72
CA GLY A 138 -3.28 -3.41 -3.40
C GLY A 138 -3.41 -3.15 -4.90
N LYS A 139 -4.48 -3.66 -5.53
CA LYS A 139 -4.81 -3.40 -6.95
C LYS A 139 -5.68 -2.16 -7.18
N ASP A 140 -5.94 -1.39 -6.13
CA ASP A 140 -6.67 -0.13 -6.22
C ASP A 140 -5.70 1.06 -6.17
N LYS A 141 -6.07 2.17 -6.84
CA LYS A 141 -5.25 3.38 -6.92
C LYS A 141 -4.98 4.01 -5.55
N SER A 142 -6.00 4.06 -4.70
CA SER A 142 -5.92 4.61 -3.35
C SER A 142 -5.50 3.51 -2.37
N GLY A 143 -6.05 2.30 -2.57
CA GLY A 143 -5.77 1.15 -1.72
C GLY A 143 -4.29 0.75 -1.68
N CYS A 144 -3.54 0.85 -2.78
CA CYS A 144 -2.11 0.52 -2.76
C CYS A 144 -1.29 1.47 -1.87
N CYS A 145 -1.71 2.74 -1.75
CA CYS A 145 -1.10 3.70 -0.85
C CYS A 145 -1.49 3.42 0.60
N VAL A 146 -2.76 3.11 0.86
CA VAL A 146 -3.23 2.73 2.20
C VAL A 146 -2.51 1.48 2.70
N LEU A 147 -2.34 0.48 1.84
CA LEU A 147 -1.65 -0.77 2.21
C LEU A 147 -0.18 -0.52 2.61
N GLN A 148 0.51 0.42 1.95
CA GLN A 148 1.86 0.84 2.35
C GLN A 148 1.84 1.55 3.70
N LYS A 149 0.91 2.49 3.94
CA LYS A 149 0.75 3.16 5.23
C LYS A 149 0.46 2.17 6.36
N CYS A 150 -0.36 1.15 6.11
CA CYS A 150 -0.61 0.06 7.07
C CYS A 150 0.68 -0.70 7.41
N ILE A 151 1.59 -0.91 6.46
CA ILE A 151 2.90 -1.54 6.73
C ILE A 151 3.80 -0.61 7.55
N GLU A 152 3.80 0.69 7.24
CA GLU A 152 4.63 1.70 7.90
C GLU A 152 4.21 1.96 9.36
N HIS A 153 2.90 1.97 9.62
CA HIS A 153 2.30 2.29 10.93
C HIS A 153 1.94 1.06 11.76
N SER A 154 2.33 -0.15 11.33
CA SER A 154 2.15 -1.35 12.14
C SER A 154 3.48 -1.86 12.68
N SER A 155 3.39 -2.64 13.76
CA SER A 155 4.53 -3.31 14.37
C SER A 155 4.12 -4.67 14.97
N GLY A 156 5.12 -5.43 15.45
CA GLY A 156 4.91 -6.74 16.08
C GLY A 156 4.10 -7.72 15.22
N GLU A 157 3.27 -8.52 15.88
CA GLU A 157 2.45 -9.58 15.25
C GLU A 157 1.51 -9.04 14.17
N ASN A 158 0.96 -7.83 14.36
CA ASN A 158 0.04 -7.22 13.40
C ASN A 158 0.74 -6.94 12.07
N ARG A 159 1.94 -6.36 12.11
CA ARG A 159 2.75 -6.14 10.90
C ARG A 159 3.17 -7.44 10.26
N GLU A 160 3.61 -8.41 11.05
CA GLU A 160 4.02 -9.72 10.54
C GLU A 160 2.87 -10.42 9.79
N ARG A 161 1.66 -10.42 10.36
CA ARG A 161 0.47 -11.00 9.73
C ARG A 161 0.08 -10.25 8.45
N LEU A 162 0.13 -8.91 8.46
CA LEU A 162 -0.15 -8.09 7.29
C LEU A 162 0.86 -8.37 6.16
N VAL A 163 2.16 -8.32 6.47
CA VAL A 163 3.23 -8.57 5.50
C VAL A 163 3.14 -9.99 4.94
N ALA A 164 2.89 -11.00 5.78
CA ALA A 164 2.73 -12.37 5.31
C ALA A 164 1.54 -12.52 4.34
N ALA A 165 0.41 -11.86 4.62
CA ALA A 165 -0.75 -11.86 3.72
C ALA A 165 -0.43 -11.20 2.37
N ILE A 166 0.30 -10.08 2.38
CA ILE A 166 0.72 -9.39 1.15
C ILE A 166 1.71 -10.25 0.36
N ILE A 167 2.70 -10.86 1.03
CA ILE A 167 3.65 -11.77 0.39
C ILE A 167 2.90 -12.92 -0.27
N ALA A 168 1.91 -13.55 0.38
CA ALA A 168 1.12 -14.62 -0.24
C ALA A 168 0.41 -14.21 -1.54
N GLN A 169 0.23 -12.90 -1.79
CA GLN A 169 -0.38 -12.33 -2.99
C GLN A 169 0.64 -11.69 -3.96
N ALA A 170 1.94 -11.76 -3.65
CA ALA A 170 2.98 -11.00 -4.33
C ALA A 170 3.06 -11.25 -5.84
N THR A 171 2.93 -12.50 -6.31
CA THR A 171 2.97 -12.83 -7.74
C THR A 171 1.88 -12.10 -8.52
N VAL A 172 0.69 -12.00 -7.94
CA VAL A 172 -0.46 -11.35 -8.55
C VAL A 172 -0.34 -9.82 -8.46
N LEU A 173 0.16 -9.30 -7.33
CA LEU A 173 0.38 -7.88 -7.13
C LEU A 173 1.51 -7.35 -8.02
N ALA A 174 2.60 -8.11 -8.21
CA ALA A 174 3.77 -7.69 -8.96
C ALA A 174 3.47 -7.30 -10.41
N VAL A 175 2.47 -7.93 -11.03
CA VAL A 175 2.09 -7.70 -12.43
C VAL A 175 0.91 -6.72 -12.58
N ASP A 176 0.39 -6.20 -11.47
CA ASP A 176 -0.69 -5.22 -11.45
C ASP A 176 -0.14 -3.78 -11.52
N ARG A 177 -0.91 -2.88 -12.16
CA ARG A 177 -0.52 -1.47 -12.38
C ARG A 177 -0.32 -0.65 -11.09
N TYR A 178 -0.95 -1.04 -9.99
CA TYR A 178 -0.81 -0.42 -8.67
C TYR A 178 -0.12 -1.38 -7.69
N GLY A 179 -0.48 -2.67 -7.73
CA GLY A 179 0.06 -3.69 -6.82
C GLY A 179 1.58 -3.82 -6.88
N ASN A 180 2.19 -3.55 -8.03
CA ASN A 180 3.65 -3.60 -8.18
C ASN A 180 4.37 -2.65 -7.21
N TYR A 181 3.76 -1.51 -6.86
CA TYR A 181 4.35 -0.55 -5.91
C TYR A 181 4.34 -1.11 -4.49
N VAL A 182 3.34 -1.92 -4.12
CA VAL A 182 3.29 -2.58 -2.81
C VAL A 182 4.42 -3.60 -2.68
N VAL A 183 4.64 -4.41 -3.73
CA VAL A 183 5.73 -5.40 -3.75
C VAL A 183 7.09 -4.68 -3.69
N GLN A 184 7.27 -3.62 -4.49
CA GLN A 184 8.48 -2.81 -4.45
C GLN A 184 8.68 -2.09 -3.12
N HIS A 185 7.61 -1.70 -2.43
CA HIS A 185 7.68 -1.10 -1.10
C HIS A 185 8.23 -2.12 -0.09
N LEU A 186 7.72 -3.37 -0.09
CA LEU A 186 8.25 -4.44 0.76
C LEU A 186 9.75 -4.70 0.53
N LEU A 187 10.21 -4.72 -0.72
CA LEU A 187 11.65 -4.81 -1.04
C LEU A 187 12.43 -3.59 -0.49
N GLY A 188 11.85 -2.40 -0.60
CA GLY A 188 12.45 -1.14 -0.14
C GLY A 188 12.61 -1.03 1.38
N LEU A 189 11.89 -1.84 2.16
CA LEU A 189 12.08 -1.91 3.62
C LEU A 189 13.46 -2.46 4.00
N ARG A 190 14.12 -3.20 3.09
CA ARG A 190 15.44 -3.83 3.31
C ARG A 190 15.50 -4.70 4.57
N ILE A 191 14.38 -5.33 4.93
CA ILE A 191 14.30 -6.29 6.04
C ILE A 191 14.62 -7.68 5.48
N PRO A 192 15.74 -8.33 5.86
CA PRO A 192 16.21 -9.56 5.23
C PRO A 192 15.16 -10.68 5.16
N GLN A 193 14.40 -10.88 6.23
CA GLN A 193 13.36 -11.91 6.30
C GLN A 193 12.19 -11.65 5.34
N ILE A 194 11.77 -10.38 5.21
CA ILE A 194 10.71 -9.98 4.28
C ILE A 194 11.19 -10.18 2.85
N THR A 195 12.40 -9.70 2.52
CA THR A 195 13.01 -9.89 1.20
C THR A 195 13.11 -11.38 0.86
N GLN A 196 13.66 -12.21 1.75
CA GLN A 196 13.81 -13.65 1.52
C GLN A 196 12.46 -14.33 1.24
N ASN A 197 11.44 -14.06 2.06
CA ASN A 197 10.11 -14.65 1.89
C ASN A 197 9.44 -14.19 0.60
N LEU A 198 9.61 -12.91 0.25
CA LEU A 198 9.08 -12.35 -0.98
C LEU A 198 9.73 -12.97 -2.22
N LEU A 199 11.06 -13.10 -2.24
CA LEU A 199 11.78 -13.72 -3.36
C LEU A 199 11.41 -15.20 -3.51
N ARG A 200 11.24 -15.92 -2.40
CA ARG A 200 10.75 -17.31 -2.42
C ARG A 200 9.35 -17.40 -3.02
N GLN A 201 8.46 -16.45 -2.72
CA GLN A 201 7.12 -16.44 -3.30
C GLN A 201 7.13 -16.19 -4.82
N LEU A 202 8.06 -15.37 -5.31
CA LEU A 202 8.16 -15.04 -6.74
C LEU A 202 8.93 -16.10 -7.55
N GLN A 203 9.62 -17.02 -6.88
CA GLN A 203 10.39 -18.10 -7.49
C GLN A 203 9.52 -18.94 -8.45
N GLY A 204 10.10 -19.31 -9.60
CA GLY A 204 9.43 -20.01 -10.69
C GLY A 204 8.60 -19.11 -11.60
N SER A 205 8.46 -17.81 -11.28
CA SER A 205 7.68 -16.86 -12.05
C SER A 205 8.50 -15.70 -12.61
N TYR A 206 9.83 -15.66 -12.44
CA TYR A 206 10.61 -14.47 -12.82
C TYR A 206 10.53 -14.16 -14.31
N ILE A 207 10.47 -15.17 -15.18
CA ILE A 207 10.32 -14.97 -16.64
C ILE A 207 8.98 -14.32 -16.97
N SER A 208 7.87 -14.84 -16.44
CA SER A 208 6.53 -14.31 -16.74
C SER A 208 6.34 -12.89 -16.19
N ILE A 209 6.87 -12.62 -14.99
CA ILE A 209 6.85 -11.29 -14.37
C ILE A 209 7.73 -10.31 -15.18
N SER A 210 8.91 -10.74 -15.66
CA SER A 210 9.83 -9.91 -16.47
C SER A 210 9.25 -9.49 -17.83
N LEU A 211 8.32 -10.27 -18.37
CA LEU A 211 7.60 -9.95 -19.60
C LEU A 211 6.41 -8.99 -19.37
N ASN A 212 6.09 -8.65 -18.12
CA ASN A 212 5.03 -7.70 -17.78
C ASN A 212 5.58 -6.27 -17.64
N LYS A 213 4.77 -5.28 -18.07
CA LYS A 213 5.12 -3.84 -18.00
C LYS A 213 5.48 -3.37 -16.59
N PHE A 214 4.75 -3.84 -15.59
CA PHE A 214 4.92 -3.46 -14.18
C PHE A 214 5.81 -4.47 -13.45
N GLY A 215 5.64 -5.76 -13.79
CA GLY A 215 6.40 -6.85 -13.19
C GLY A 215 7.91 -6.75 -13.46
N SER A 216 8.33 -6.34 -14.66
CA SER A 216 9.76 -6.13 -14.97
C SER A 216 10.46 -5.24 -13.93
N CYS A 217 9.85 -4.11 -13.55
CA CYS A 217 10.39 -3.23 -12.51
C CYS A 217 10.49 -3.92 -11.14
N VAL A 218 9.56 -4.82 -10.82
CA VAL A 218 9.64 -5.63 -9.59
C VAL A 218 10.87 -6.55 -9.65
N VAL A 219 11.09 -7.25 -10.76
CA VAL A 219 12.25 -8.15 -10.90
C VAL A 219 13.57 -7.38 -10.89
N GLU A 220 13.64 -6.23 -11.56
CA GLU A 220 14.81 -5.34 -11.50
C GLU A 220 15.12 -4.92 -10.05
N LYS A 221 14.08 -4.59 -9.27
CA LYS A 221 14.25 -4.26 -7.85
C LYS A 221 14.64 -5.48 -7.01
N CYS A 222 14.09 -6.66 -7.28
CA CYS A 222 14.54 -7.91 -6.64
C CYS A 222 16.03 -8.15 -6.87
N LEU A 223 16.51 -7.96 -8.11
CA LEU A 223 17.93 -8.11 -8.45
C LEU A 223 18.82 -7.09 -7.73
N SER A 224 18.35 -5.85 -7.60
CA SER A 224 19.15 -4.73 -7.08
C SER A 224 19.16 -4.62 -5.54
N GLU A 225 18.08 -5.01 -4.87
CA GLU A 225 17.90 -4.82 -3.42
C GLU A 225 18.05 -6.13 -2.62
N SER A 226 18.35 -7.25 -3.28
CA SER A 226 18.62 -8.52 -2.61
C SER A 226 20.11 -8.76 -2.40
N SER A 227 20.46 -9.78 -1.60
CA SER A 227 21.87 -10.16 -1.44
C SER A 227 22.44 -10.74 -2.74
N GLU A 228 23.77 -10.83 -2.84
CA GLU A 228 24.45 -11.46 -3.99
C GLU A 228 24.01 -12.93 -4.18
N GLU A 229 23.80 -13.66 -3.08
CA GLU A 229 23.29 -15.04 -3.11
C GLU A 229 21.87 -15.10 -3.68
N GLN A 230 20.99 -14.19 -3.22
CA GLN A 230 19.60 -14.14 -3.65
C GLN A 230 19.46 -13.72 -5.11
N SER A 231 20.14 -12.64 -5.52
CA SER A 231 20.17 -12.20 -6.91
C SER A 231 20.75 -13.27 -7.83
N SER A 232 21.76 -14.02 -7.39
CA SER A 232 22.31 -15.16 -8.12
C SER A 232 21.28 -16.28 -8.35
N GLN A 233 20.41 -16.56 -7.37
CA GLN A 233 19.32 -17.55 -7.53
C GLN A 233 18.29 -17.08 -8.58
N ILE A 234 17.96 -15.79 -8.60
CA ILE A 234 17.07 -15.20 -9.62
C ILE A 234 17.72 -15.32 -10.99
N ILE A 235 19.00 -14.93 -11.13
CA ILE A 235 19.74 -15.01 -12.39
C ILE A 235 19.80 -16.46 -12.88
N PHE A 236 20.07 -17.41 -11.99
CA PHE A 236 20.09 -18.83 -12.32
C PHE A 236 18.75 -19.30 -12.89
N GLU A 237 17.63 -18.94 -12.26
CA GLU A 237 16.29 -19.26 -12.78
C GLU A 237 16.07 -18.66 -14.17
N LEU A 238 16.50 -17.40 -14.38
CA LEU A 238 16.37 -16.75 -15.68
C LEU A 238 17.18 -17.47 -16.76
N VAL A 239 18.49 -17.68 -16.56
CA VAL A 239 19.39 -18.22 -17.60
C VAL A 239 19.14 -19.70 -17.91
N THR A 240 18.57 -20.46 -16.97
CA THR A 240 18.23 -21.87 -17.18
C THR A 240 16.84 -22.06 -17.81
N ASN A 241 16.03 -21.01 -17.89
CA ASN A 241 14.72 -21.10 -18.50
C ASN A 241 14.82 -21.17 -20.04
N PRO A 242 14.13 -22.11 -20.71
CA PRO A 242 14.18 -22.25 -22.17
C PRO A 242 13.69 -20.99 -22.92
N ASN A 243 12.87 -20.15 -22.29
CA ASN A 243 12.29 -18.95 -22.89
C ASN A 243 13.10 -17.67 -22.58
N VAL A 244 14.29 -17.77 -21.98
CA VAL A 244 15.09 -16.58 -21.60
C VAL A 244 15.43 -15.67 -22.78
N SER A 245 15.57 -16.23 -23.98
CA SER A 245 15.84 -15.47 -25.21
C SER A 245 14.75 -14.44 -25.52
N MET A 246 13.50 -14.68 -25.07
CA MET A 246 12.41 -13.72 -25.18
C MET A 246 12.75 -12.43 -24.43
N LEU A 247 13.37 -12.51 -23.24
CA LEU A 247 13.70 -11.34 -22.44
C LEU A 247 14.65 -10.40 -23.18
N LEU A 248 15.65 -10.96 -23.87
CA LEU A 248 16.70 -10.18 -24.54
C LEU A 248 16.16 -9.18 -25.57
N VAL A 249 15.03 -9.49 -26.20
CA VAL A 249 14.39 -8.69 -27.25
C VAL A 249 13.04 -8.11 -26.85
N HIS A 250 12.58 -8.38 -25.63
CA HIS A 250 11.29 -7.89 -25.16
C HIS A 250 11.37 -6.43 -24.71
N GLN A 251 10.34 -5.63 -24.98
CA GLN A 251 10.27 -4.21 -24.62
C GLN A 251 10.47 -3.91 -23.12
N TYR A 252 10.16 -4.88 -22.24
CA TYR A 252 10.37 -4.78 -20.79
C TYR A 252 11.46 -5.73 -20.28
N GLY A 253 11.49 -6.97 -20.79
CA GLY A 253 12.41 -8.00 -20.31
C GLY A 253 13.89 -7.66 -20.54
N ASN A 254 14.18 -6.84 -21.56
CA ASN A 254 15.55 -6.40 -21.85
C ASN A 254 16.15 -5.61 -20.69
N PHE A 255 15.34 -4.89 -19.92
CA PHE A 255 15.79 -4.15 -18.74
C PHE A 255 16.18 -5.10 -17.61
N VAL A 256 15.41 -6.17 -17.40
CA VAL A 256 15.74 -7.21 -16.41
C VAL A 256 17.10 -7.86 -16.70
N ILE A 257 17.40 -8.21 -17.96
CA ILE A 257 18.71 -8.77 -18.34
C ILE A 257 19.84 -7.74 -18.15
N GLN A 258 19.58 -6.48 -18.49
CA GLN A 258 20.54 -5.39 -18.30
C GLN A 258 20.88 -5.17 -16.81
N THR A 259 19.88 -5.22 -15.93
CA THR A 259 20.05 -5.12 -14.48
C THR A 259 20.74 -6.36 -13.93
N ALA A 260 20.39 -7.56 -14.42
CA ALA A 260 21.08 -8.80 -14.06
C ALA A 260 22.57 -8.75 -14.42
N LEU A 261 22.93 -8.23 -15.60
CA LEU A 261 24.33 -8.03 -16.00
C LEU A 261 25.07 -7.04 -15.08
N GLU A 262 24.40 -6.01 -14.59
CA GLU A 262 24.99 -5.00 -13.69
C GLU A 262 25.29 -5.55 -12.29
N VAL A 263 24.39 -6.35 -11.73
CA VAL A 263 24.51 -6.82 -10.33
C VAL A 263 25.24 -8.16 -10.21
N SER A 264 25.30 -8.94 -11.29
CA SER A 264 25.87 -10.28 -11.29
C SER A 264 27.39 -10.29 -11.13
N LYS A 265 27.90 -11.34 -10.47
CA LYS A 265 29.34 -11.63 -10.35
C LYS A 265 29.63 -13.11 -10.61
N GLY A 266 30.92 -13.44 -10.75
CA GLY A 266 31.41 -14.82 -10.85
C GLY A 266 30.74 -15.64 -11.95
N ILE A 267 30.36 -16.88 -11.62
CA ILE A 267 29.81 -17.84 -12.59
C ILE A 267 28.47 -17.39 -13.20
N TYR A 268 27.66 -16.64 -12.45
CA TYR A 268 26.36 -16.16 -12.92
C TYR A 268 26.52 -15.01 -13.90
N HIS A 269 27.50 -14.13 -13.67
CA HIS A 269 27.89 -13.12 -14.64
C HIS A 269 28.35 -13.77 -15.94
N GLN A 270 29.26 -14.75 -15.85
CA GLN A 270 29.74 -15.47 -17.03
C GLN A 270 28.60 -16.19 -17.80
N ALA A 271 27.64 -16.77 -17.08
CA ALA A 271 26.46 -17.39 -17.70
C ALA A 271 25.62 -16.37 -18.49
N LEU A 272 25.41 -15.16 -17.95
CA LEU A 272 24.74 -14.07 -18.67
C LEU A 272 25.54 -13.60 -19.88
N LEU A 273 26.86 -13.45 -19.77
CA LEU A 273 27.72 -13.08 -20.91
C LEU A 273 27.60 -14.13 -22.03
N ASN A 274 27.69 -15.42 -21.68
CA ASN A 274 27.56 -16.52 -22.63
C ASN A 274 26.19 -16.53 -23.30
N LEU A 275 25.12 -16.29 -22.53
CA LEU A 275 23.77 -16.18 -23.05
C LEU A 275 23.63 -15.05 -24.07
N VAL A 276 24.10 -13.84 -23.75
CA VAL A 276 24.01 -12.69 -24.67
C VAL A 276 24.84 -12.94 -25.94
N ASN A 277 26.04 -13.52 -25.79
CA ASN A 277 26.90 -13.86 -26.92
C ASN A 277 26.27 -14.92 -27.85
N LEU A 278 25.63 -15.95 -27.27
CA LEU A 278 24.92 -17.00 -28.01
C LEU A 278 23.84 -16.43 -28.94
N TYR A 279 23.15 -15.37 -28.51
CA TYR A 279 22.09 -14.72 -29.29
C TYR A 279 22.55 -13.46 -30.03
N SER A 280 23.85 -13.13 -30.03
CA SER A 280 24.37 -11.83 -30.49
C SER A 280 23.91 -11.43 -31.90
N ASP A 281 23.95 -12.35 -32.87
CA ASP A 281 23.51 -12.09 -34.25
C ASP A 281 22.01 -11.72 -34.31
N PHE A 282 21.18 -12.44 -33.56
CA PHE A 282 19.76 -12.16 -33.45
C PHE A 282 19.49 -10.80 -32.77
N LEU A 283 20.25 -10.47 -31.72
CA LEU A 283 20.10 -9.22 -30.98
C LEU A 283 20.45 -7.99 -31.82
N ARG A 284 21.42 -8.06 -32.75
CA ARG A 284 21.77 -6.95 -33.64
C ARG A 284 20.59 -6.52 -34.51
N GLY A 285 19.75 -7.48 -34.93
CA GLY A 285 18.54 -7.23 -35.71
C GLY A 285 17.41 -6.55 -34.94
N ASN A 286 17.43 -6.58 -33.61
CA ASN A 286 16.34 -6.08 -32.76
C ASN A 286 16.72 -4.79 -32.00
N SER A 287 15.81 -3.81 -31.92
CA SER A 287 16.08 -2.53 -31.25
C SER A 287 16.31 -2.65 -29.74
N TYR A 288 15.61 -3.56 -29.05
CA TYR A 288 15.84 -3.85 -27.63
C TYR A 288 17.07 -4.72 -27.42
N GLY A 289 17.28 -5.72 -28.30
CA GLY A 289 18.48 -6.55 -28.27
C GLY A 289 19.78 -5.75 -28.41
N ARG A 290 19.81 -4.74 -29.28
CA ARG A 290 20.95 -3.81 -29.39
C ARG A 290 21.26 -3.06 -28.09
N LYS A 291 20.26 -2.77 -27.25
CA LYS A 291 20.50 -2.14 -25.94
C LYS A 291 21.18 -3.10 -24.97
N VAL A 292 20.79 -4.38 -24.98
CA VAL A 292 21.44 -5.43 -24.18
C VAL A 292 22.90 -5.61 -24.61
N LEU A 293 23.18 -5.66 -25.92
CA LEU A 293 24.55 -5.70 -26.45
C LEU A 293 25.37 -4.47 -26.03
N ALA A 294 24.81 -3.27 -26.14
CA ALA A 294 25.50 -2.05 -25.72
C ALA A 294 25.74 -1.98 -24.20
N ARG A 295 24.95 -2.70 -23.39
CA ARG A 295 25.21 -2.87 -21.95
C ARG A 295 26.33 -3.88 -21.71
N LEU A 296 26.32 -5.02 -22.41
CA LEU A 296 27.39 -6.02 -22.37
C LEU A 296 28.76 -5.39 -22.64
N ASP A 297 28.87 -4.59 -23.70
CA ASP A 297 30.11 -3.92 -24.10
C ASP A 297 30.65 -2.97 -23.03
N ARG A 298 29.78 -2.43 -22.17
CA ARG A 298 30.19 -1.57 -21.04
C ARG A 298 30.70 -2.41 -19.88
N CYS A 299 30.02 -3.50 -19.54
CA CYS A 299 30.47 -4.42 -18.49
C CYS A 299 31.86 -4.99 -18.79
N LEU A 300 32.15 -5.32 -20.05
CA LEU A 300 33.46 -5.84 -20.47
C LEU A 300 34.61 -4.82 -20.44
N ARG A 301 34.31 -3.50 -20.44
CA ARG A 301 35.33 -2.44 -20.37
C ARG A 301 35.73 -2.06 -18.95
N HIS A 302 35.05 -2.60 -17.95
CA HIS A 302 35.28 -2.31 -16.52
C HIS A 302 35.85 -3.52 -15.76
N ILE A 303 36.28 -4.56 -16.47
CA ILE A 303 37.09 -5.69 -15.98
C ILE A 303 38.54 -5.45 -16.42
#